data_AF-A0A3B0Y759-F1
#
_entry.id   AF-A0A3B0Y759-F1
#
_cell.length_a   1.000
_cell.length_b   1.000
_cell.length_c   1.000
_cell.angle_alpha   90.00
_cell.angle_beta   90.00
_cell.angle_gamma   90.00
#
_symmetry.space_group_name_H-M   'P 1'
#
loop_
_entity.id
_entity.type
_entity.pdbx_description
1 polymer ?
#
loop_
_entity_poly.entity_id
_entity_poly.type
_entity_poly.pdbx_seq_one_letter_code
_entity_poly.pdbx_strand_id
1 'polypeptide(L)'
;MSNQTLKERFVKAINAGELGLLDEYGVLITREDFTEYFSDIKTQYKTSFLTGAVIESGRINASHTRSLFKMGRGLYRVHADLLEIKPTEEYRTHNHFLWILTD
;
A
#
# COMPACT_ATOMS: atom_id res chain seq x y z
N MET A 1 13.53 -25.01 -4.39
CA MET A 1 12.28 -24.30 -4.00
C MET A 1 12.62 -22.83 -3.95
N SER A 2 11.99 -22.01 -4.78
CA SER A 2 12.28 -20.57 -4.87
C SER A 2 11.95 -19.91 -3.54
N ASN A 3 12.97 -19.35 -2.89
CA ASN A 3 12.84 -18.69 -1.59
C ASN A 3 12.21 -17.31 -1.82
N GLN A 4 10.90 -17.28 -2.13
CA GLN A 4 10.19 -16.03 -2.42
C GLN A 4 10.20 -15.11 -1.21
N THR A 5 10.58 -13.86 -1.44
CA THR A 5 10.56 -12.80 -0.44
C THR A 5 9.12 -12.42 -0.09
N LEU A 6 8.92 -11.80 1.08
CA LEU A 6 7.60 -11.28 1.48
C LEU A 6 7.05 -10.27 0.47
N LYS A 7 7.91 -9.43 -0.14
CA LYS A 7 7.49 -8.49 -1.18
C LYS A 7 6.91 -9.22 -2.41
N GLU A 8 7.57 -10.28 -2.87
CA GLU A 8 7.09 -11.05 -4.02
C GLU A 8 5.79 -11.77 -3.71
N ARG A 9 5.68 -12.39 -2.53
CA ARG A 9 4.43 -13.01 -2.07
C ARG A 9 3.29 -11.99 -1.98
N PHE A 10 3.59 -10.80 -1.46
CA PHE A 10 2.64 -9.69 -1.37
C PHE A 10 2.16 -9.22 -2.74
N VAL A 11 3.08 -8.95 -3.67
CA VAL A 11 2.75 -8.52 -5.04
C VAL A 11 1.94 -9.60 -5.78
N LYS A 12 2.26 -10.88 -5.55
CA LYS A 12 1.47 -11.98 -6.12
C LYS A 12 0.05 -12.02 -5.56
N ALA A 13 -0.10 -11.91 -4.25
CA ALA A 13 -1.41 -12.00 -3.58
C ALA A 13 -2.37 -10.88 -4.00
N ILE A 14 -1.87 -9.63 -4.12
CA ILE A 14 -2.70 -8.49 -4.54
C ILE A 14 -3.12 -8.58 -6.00
N ASN A 15 -2.23 -9.04 -6.90
CA ASN A 15 -2.55 -9.17 -8.33
C ASN A 15 -3.43 -10.40 -8.61
N ALA A 16 -3.36 -11.42 -7.76
CA ALA A 16 -4.29 -12.55 -7.80
C ALA A 16 -5.68 -12.23 -7.20
N GLY A 17 -5.85 -11.05 -6.57
CA GLY A 17 -7.08 -10.70 -5.88
C GLY A 17 -7.32 -11.46 -4.57
N GLU A 18 -6.29 -12.12 -4.04
CA GLU A 18 -6.37 -12.89 -2.79
C GLU A 18 -6.21 -12.01 -1.53
N LEU A 19 -5.61 -10.82 -1.69
CA LEU A 19 -5.34 -9.89 -0.61
C LEU A 19 -5.76 -8.47 -0.98
N GLY A 20 -6.60 -7.88 -0.14
CA GLY A 20 -7.09 -6.51 -0.30
C GLY A 20 -8.37 -6.41 -1.13
N LEU A 21 -8.93 -5.21 -1.17
CA LEU A 21 -10.14 -4.87 -1.90
C LEU A 21 -9.79 -3.93 -3.05
N LEU A 22 -10.26 -4.23 -4.25
CA LEU A 22 -10.09 -3.37 -5.42
C LEU A 22 -11.19 -2.29 -5.46
N ASP A 23 -10.79 -1.04 -5.66
CA ASP A 23 -11.68 0.07 -6.02
C ASP A 23 -11.12 0.85 -7.24
N GLU A 24 -11.78 1.96 -7.59
CA GLU A 24 -11.40 2.83 -8.71
C GLU A 24 -10.00 3.47 -8.57
N TYR A 25 -9.44 3.52 -7.36
CA TYR A 25 -8.13 4.06 -7.02
C TYR A 25 -7.08 2.96 -6.77
N GLY A 26 -7.43 1.67 -6.94
CA GLY A 26 -6.53 0.53 -6.85
C GLY A 26 -6.84 -0.38 -5.66
N VAL A 27 -5.82 -1.03 -5.09
CA VAL A 27 -6.01 -2.03 -4.03
C VAL A 27 -5.88 -1.39 -2.64
N LEU A 28 -6.90 -1.57 -1.79
CA LEU A 28 -6.92 -1.24 -0.35
C LEU A 28 -6.61 -2.48 0.47
N ILE A 29 -5.80 -2.33 1.50
CA ILE A 29 -5.38 -3.41 2.40
C ILE A 29 -5.48 -2.93 3.83
N THR A 30 -6.09 -3.73 4.70
CA THR A 30 -6.04 -3.51 6.13
C THR A 30 -4.86 -4.24 6.75
N ARG A 31 -4.36 -3.73 7.88
CA ARG A 31 -3.34 -4.42 8.69
C ARG A 31 -3.82 -5.79 9.14
N GLU A 32 -5.11 -5.93 9.39
CA GLU A 32 -5.75 -7.17 9.84
C GLU A 32 -5.65 -8.22 8.73
N ASP A 33 -6.16 -7.91 7.53
CA ASP A 33 -6.09 -8.81 6.36
C ASP A 33 -4.65 -9.23 6.06
N PHE A 34 -3.73 -8.27 6.08
CA PHE A 34 -2.30 -8.55 5.87
C PHE A 34 -1.74 -9.50 6.93
N THR A 35 -2.09 -9.29 8.20
CA THR A 35 -1.56 -10.08 9.31
C THR A 35 -2.10 -11.51 9.29
N GLU A 36 -3.36 -11.66 8.91
CA GLU A 36 -4.06 -12.94 8.74
C GLU A 36 -3.50 -13.72 7.55
N TYR A 37 -3.45 -13.09 6.37
CA TYR A 37 -2.94 -13.72 5.14
C TYR A 37 -1.48 -14.18 5.28
N PHE A 38 -0.64 -13.37 5.94
CA PHE A 38 0.76 -13.73 6.21
C PHE A 38 0.97 -14.35 7.60
N SER A 39 -0.05 -14.97 8.20
CA SER A 39 0.01 -15.55 9.56
C SER A 39 1.25 -16.43 9.81
N ASP A 40 1.77 -17.09 8.77
CA ASP A 40 2.99 -17.91 8.77
C ASP A 40 4.31 -17.15 9.06
N ILE A 41 4.33 -15.83 8.91
CA ILE A 41 5.54 -15.01 9.09
C ILE A 41 5.68 -14.52 10.54
N LYS A 42 6.91 -14.52 11.07
CA LYS A 42 7.20 -13.99 12.41
C LYS A 42 6.84 -12.50 12.54
N THR A 43 6.20 -12.15 13.65
CA THR A 43 5.51 -10.87 13.91
C THR A 43 6.39 -9.62 13.73
N GLN A 44 7.69 -9.71 14.02
CA GLN A 44 8.61 -8.57 13.98
C GLN A 44 8.88 -8.03 12.57
N TYR A 45 8.82 -8.88 11.54
CA TYR A 45 9.03 -8.47 10.14
C TYR A 45 7.75 -7.91 9.49
N LYS A 46 6.56 -8.34 9.95
CA LYS A 46 5.26 -7.85 9.44
C LYS A 46 5.04 -6.38 9.72
N THR A 47 5.35 -5.96 10.95
CA THR A 47 5.16 -4.57 11.38
C THR A 47 6.03 -3.62 10.58
N SER A 48 7.30 -3.99 10.32
CA SER A 48 8.25 -3.16 9.56
C SER A 48 7.91 -3.06 8.08
N PHE A 49 7.31 -4.10 7.48
CA PHE A 49 6.87 -4.07 6.09
C PHE A 49 5.74 -3.03 5.87
N LEU A 50 4.77 -2.97 6.78
CA LEU A 50 3.66 -2.01 6.71
C LEU A 50 4.07 -0.59 7.14
N THR A 51 4.99 -0.44 8.12
CA THR A 51 5.46 0.89 8.57
C THR A 51 6.52 1.51 7.67
N GLY A 52 7.26 0.73 6.87
CA GLY A 52 8.24 1.24 5.90
C GLY A 52 7.61 1.96 4.69
N ALA A 53 6.28 1.90 4.56
CA ALA A 53 5.53 2.44 3.44
C ALA A 53 5.02 3.89 3.65
N VAL A 54 5.66 4.64 4.55
CA VAL A 54 5.26 6.03 4.85
C VAL A 54 5.83 6.96 3.79
N ILE A 55 4.95 7.77 3.18
CA ILE A 55 5.31 8.87 2.29
C ILE A 55 6.14 9.89 3.08
N GLU A 56 7.35 10.19 2.63
CA GLU A 56 8.06 11.41 3.07
C GLU A 56 7.23 12.63 2.69
N SER A 57 6.87 13.45 3.67
CA SER A 57 6.21 14.74 3.46
C SER A 57 6.91 15.51 2.33
N GLY A 58 6.14 15.89 1.30
CA GLY A 58 6.62 16.68 0.16
C GLY A 58 7.00 15.90 -1.11
N ARG A 59 6.79 14.58 -1.18
CA ARG A 59 6.98 13.80 -2.42
C ARG A 59 5.67 13.19 -2.94
N ILE A 60 5.38 13.48 -4.21
CA ILE A 60 4.20 12.95 -4.94
C ILE A 60 4.46 11.60 -5.64
N ASN A 61 5.73 11.19 -5.75
CA ASN A 61 6.13 9.96 -6.45
C ASN A 61 6.72 8.94 -5.46
N ALA A 62 6.37 7.66 -5.60
CA ALA A 62 6.99 6.59 -4.83
C ALA A 62 8.43 6.32 -5.29
N SER A 63 9.35 6.21 -4.34
CA SER A 63 10.66 5.61 -4.58
C SER A 63 10.56 4.08 -4.55
N HIS A 64 11.52 3.36 -5.16
CA HIS A 64 11.62 1.88 -5.27
C HIS A 64 11.41 1.06 -3.96
N THR A 65 11.33 1.74 -2.80
CA THR A 65 11.08 1.19 -1.46
C THR A 65 9.63 1.30 -0.96
N ARG A 66 8.70 1.98 -1.67
CA ARG A 66 7.35 2.28 -1.16
C ARG A 66 6.24 1.52 -1.91
N SER A 67 5.89 0.35 -1.38
CA SER A 67 4.84 -0.52 -1.92
C SER A 67 3.41 -0.09 -1.56
N LEU A 68 3.26 0.70 -0.50
CA LEU A 68 1.97 1.04 0.10
C LEU A 68 1.94 2.53 0.49
N PHE A 69 0.74 3.06 0.73
CA PHE A 69 0.45 4.38 1.25
C PHE A 69 -0.44 4.24 2.47
N LYS A 70 -0.05 4.80 3.62
CA LYS A 70 -0.92 4.77 4.80
C LYS A 70 -2.05 5.78 4.65
N MET A 71 -3.28 5.28 4.62
CA MET A 71 -4.51 6.06 4.48
C MET A 71 -5.10 6.48 5.84
N GLY A 72 -4.86 5.66 6.86
CA GLY A 72 -5.41 5.86 8.19
C GLY A 72 -4.86 4.83 9.17
N ARG A 73 -5.50 4.71 10.33
CA ARG A 73 -5.11 3.71 11.33
C ARG A 73 -5.33 2.30 10.79
N GLY A 74 -4.24 1.61 10.46
CA GLY A 74 -4.27 0.23 9.98
C GLY A 74 -4.80 0.07 8.55
N LEU A 75 -4.98 1.16 7.80
CA LEU A 75 -5.47 1.15 6.42
C LEU A 75 -4.39 1.63 5.46
N TYR A 76 -4.17 0.88 4.39
CA TYR A 76 -3.12 1.11 3.41
C TYR A 76 -3.65 0.99 1.98
N ARG A 77 -3.14 1.79 1.07
CA ARG A 77 -3.39 1.73 -0.38
C ARG A 77 -2.13 1.22 -1.08
N VAL A 78 -2.26 0.27 -2.00
CA VAL A 78 -1.13 -0.23 -2.79
C VAL A 78 -0.70 0.82 -3.81
N HIS A 79 0.62 0.99 -3.99
CA HIS A 79 1.15 1.81 -5.08
C HIS A 79 0.80 1.20 -6.45
N ALA A 80 0.32 2.02 -7.39
CA ALA A 80 -0.09 1.57 -8.72
C ALA A 80 1.00 0.80 -9.48
N ASP A 81 2.28 1.10 -9.26
CA ASP A 81 3.42 0.37 -9.87
C ASP A 81 3.48 -1.12 -9.52
N LEU A 82 2.88 -1.54 -8.41
CA LEU A 82 2.81 -2.95 -8.02
C LEU A 82 1.59 -3.67 -8.58
N LEU A 83 0.67 -2.93 -9.18
CA LEU A 83 -0.53 -3.48 -9.78
C LEU A 83 -0.30 -3.74 -11.27
N GLU A 84 -0.63 -4.95 -11.70
CA GLU A 84 -0.66 -5.35 -13.11
C GLU A 84 -1.78 -4.59 -13.85
N ILE A 85 -2.94 -4.46 -13.21
CA ILE A 85 -4.05 -3.63 -13.68
C ILE A 85 -3.94 -2.26 -12.99
N LYS A 86 -3.74 -1.21 -13.79
CA LYS A 86 -3.65 0.15 -13.28
C LYS A 86 -5.03 0.66 -12.86
N PRO A 87 -5.12 1.42 -11.75
CA PRO A 87 -6.38 2.04 -11.34
C PRO A 87 -6.86 3.04 -12.39
N THR A 88 -8.17 3.23 -12.47
CA THR A 88 -8.80 4.18 -13.38
C THR A 88 -8.65 5.63 -12.92
N GLU A 89 -8.51 5.83 -11.61
CA GLU A 89 -8.30 7.13 -10.97
C GLU A 89 -6.94 7.19 -10.26
N GLU A 90 -6.33 8.38 -10.26
CA GLU A 90 -5.12 8.63 -9.48
C GLU A 90 -5.49 9.04 -8.05
N TYR A 91 -4.97 8.32 -7.06
CA TYR A 91 -5.14 8.71 -5.67
C TYR A 91 -4.32 9.97 -5.35
N ARG A 92 -4.99 11.12 -5.25
CA ARG A 92 -4.37 12.38 -4.81
C ARG A 92 -4.38 12.47 -3.28
N THR A 93 -3.24 12.20 -2.64
CA THR A 93 -3.06 12.59 -1.22
C THR A 93 -3.21 14.11 -1.13
N HIS A 94 -4.27 14.58 -0.49
CA HIS A 94 -4.54 16.00 -0.27
C HIS A 94 -3.35 16.68 0.45
N ASN A 95 -2.51 17.37 -0.32
CA ASN A 95 -1.74 18.54 0.11
C ASN A 95 -2.31 19.81 -0.53
N HIS A 96 -3.62 19.83 -0.79
CA HIS A 96 -4.33 20.95 -1.42
C HIS A 96 -5.44 21.49 -0.52
N PHE A 97 -5.08 21.78 0.74
CA PHE A 97 -5.87 22.62 1.66
C PHE A 97 -5.00 23.75 2.24
N LEU A 98 -4.19 24.36 1.39
CA LEU A 98 -3.76 25.75 1.55
C LEU A 98 -4.16 26.46 0.25
N TRP A 99 -4.92 27.54 0.37
CA TRP A 99 -5.46 28.42 -0.70
C TRP A 99 -6.93 28.28 -1.12
N ILE A 100 -7.81 27.75 -0.27
CA ILE A 100 -9.19 28.28 -0.22
C ILE A 100 -9.50 28.49 1.25
N LEU A 101 -9.23 29.70 1.74
CA LEU A 101 -9.59 30.34 3.02
C LEU A 101 -8.44 31.25 3.48
N THR A 102 -8.15 32.27 2.68
CA THR A 102 -7.72 33.59 3.17
C THR A 102 -8.25 34.58 2.14
N ASP A 103 -9.35 35.23 2.55
CA ASP A 103 -9.98 36.47 2.06
C ASP A 103 -10.03 36.74 0.54
#